data_AF-A0A7V9GT21-F1
#
_entry.id   AF-A0A7V9GT21-F1
#
_cell.length_a   1.000
_cell.length_b   1.000
_cell.length_c   1.000
_cell.angle_alpha   90.00
_cell.angle_beta   90.00
_cell.angle_gamma   90.00
#
_symmetry.space_group_name_H-M   'P 1'
#
loop_
_entity.id
_entity.type
_entity.pdbx_description
1 polymer ?
#
loop_
_entity_poly.entity_id
_entity_poly.type
_entity_poly.pdbx_seq_one_letter_code
_entity_poly.pdbx_strand_id
1 'polypeptide(L)'
;MATLMDNVPDRYLAAVRDRVADEVLAVASFVRAGLPQSFLIAVTPSRVHAFAYASREVGLRVESELADWDRATLRADVERVPSGTRLTLSPGDAETVVCEGRDGALTESVLALLAQPR
;
A
#
# COMPACT_ATOMS: atom_id res chain seq x y z
N MET A 1 5.28 -21.65 8.62
CA MET A 1 4.47 -20.41 8.55
C MET A 1 5.46 -19.28 8.32
N ALA A 2 5.82 -19.02 7.05
CA ALA A 2 6.79 -17.99 6.73
C ALA A 2 6.14 -16.62 6.95
N THR A 3 6.75 -15.83 7.83
CA THR A 3 6.36 -14.47 8.17
C THR A 3 6.34 -13.63 6.90
N LEU A 4 5.19 -13.01 6.58
CA LEU A 4 4.97 -12.18 5.38
C LEU A 4 5.87 -10.91 5.31
N MET A 5 6.80 -10.73 6.26
CA MET A 5 7.61 -9.54 6.42
C MET A 5 8.94 -9.57 5.64
N ASP A 6 9.37 -10.72 5.12
CA ASP A 6 10.74 -10.91 4.57
C ASP A 6 11.05 -10.16 3.27
N ASN A 7 10.06 -9.59 2.59
CA ASN A 7 10.29 -8.99 1.27
C ASN A 7 10.24 -7.47 1.24
N VAL A 8 9.90 -6.79 2.34
CA VAL A 8 9.84 -5.33 2.36
C VAL A 8 11.22 -4.72 2.57
N PRO A 9 11.79 -3.98 1.60
CA PRO A 9 13.08 -3.34 1.81
C PRO A 9 12.97 -2.44 3.04
N ASP A 10 13.88 -2.60 3.99
CA ASP A 10 13.86 -1.92 5.29
C ASP A 10 13.63 -0.41 5.18
N ARG A 11 14.09 0.21 4.10
CA ARG A 11 13.88 1.63 3.80
C ARG A 11 12.40 2.04 3.67
N TYR A 12 11.51 1.18 3.19
CA TYR A 12 10.07 1.47 3.11
C TYR A 12 9.41 1.27 4.47
N LEU A 13 9.76 0.20 5.19
CA LEU A 13 9.21 -0.05 6.54
C LEU A 13 9.63 1.02 7.52
N ALA A 14 10.93 1.37 7.58
CA ALA A 14 11.44 2.41 8.47
C ALA A 14 10.75 3.75 8.21
N ALA A 15 10.59 4.13 6.95
CA ALA A 15 10.01 5.42 6.60
C ALA A 15 8.51 5.53 6.95
N VAL A 16 7.77 4.41 6.94
CA VAL A 16 6.35 4.39 7.32
C VAL A 16 6.17 4.21 8.83
N ARG A 17 7.01 3.43 9.50
CA ARG A 17 6.93 3.19 10.97
C ARG A 17 6.99 4.48 11.78
N ASP A 18 7.71 5.49 11.33
CA ASP A 18 7.75 6.80 11.98
C ASP A 18 6.44 7.60 11.81
N ARG A 19 5.53 7.16 10.93
CA ARG A 19 4.29 7.86 10.57
C ARG A 19 3.02 7.16 11.04
N VAL A 20 3.10 5.88 11.38
CA VAL A 20 1.97 5.12 11.90
C VAL A 20 2.31 4.62 13.30
N ALA A 21 1.37 4.75 14.24
CA ALA A 21 1.55 4.29 15.61
C ALA A 21 1.46 2.76 15.74
N ASP A 22 0.82 2.12 14.76
CA ASP A 22 0.57 0.68 14.74
C ASP A 22 1.67 -0.12 14.02
N GLU A 23 1.67 -1.43 14.24
CA GLU A 23 2.51 -2.36 13.50
C GLU A 23 2.21 -2.31 11.99
N VAL A 24 3.24 -2.09 11.18
CA VAL A 24 3.13 -2.17 9.72
C VAL A 24 3.26 -3.64 9.29
N LEU A 25 2.19 -4.19 8.75
CA LEU A 25 2.14 -5.58 8.26
C LEU A 25 2.73 -5.70 6.85
N ALA A 26 2.48 -4.72 5.99
CA ALA A 26 3.08 -4.64 4.66
C ALA A 26 3.08 -3.20 4.14
N VAL A 27 4.01 -2.90 3.23
CA VAL A 27 4.00 -1.66 2.44
C VAL A 27 4.49 -1.92 1.02
N ALA A 28 3.84 -1.29 0.06
CA ALA A 28 4.26 -1.31 -1.34
C ALA A 28 3.98 0.04 -2.02
N SER A 29 4.74 0.34 -3.08
CA SER A 29 4.51 1.53 -3.90
C SER A 29 3.54 1.24 -5.03
N PHE A 30 2.57 2.12 -5.21
CA PHE A 30 1.59 2.10 -6.31
C PHE A 30 1.64 3.43 -7.06
N VAL A 31 1.17 3.44 -8.30
CA VAL A 31 0.84 4.66 -9.05
C VAL A 31 -0.66 4.78 -9.18
N ARG A 32 -1.21 5.99 -9.16
CA ARG A 32 -2.64 6.17 -9.45
C ARG A 32 -2.87 5.83 -10.93
N ALA A 33 -3.89 5.04 -11.24
CA ALA A 33 -4.12 4.60 -12.61
C ALA A 33 -4.23 5.81 -13.56
N GLY A 34 -3.44 5.80 -14.63
CA GLY A 34 -3.36 6.90 -15.60
C GLY A 34 -2.54 8.12 -15.14
N LEU A 35 -1.85 8.07 -14.00
CA LEU A 35 -0.99 9.16 -13.51
C LEU A 35 0.43 8.68 -13.19
N PRO A 36 1.46 9.53 -13.39
CA PRO A 36 2.85 9.20 -13.07
C PRO A 36 3.18 9.31 -11.57
N GLN A 37 2.26 9.83 -10.75
CA GLN A 37 2.51 10.04 -9.33
C GLN A 37 2.44 8.71 -8.58
N SER A 38 3.57 8.38 -7.93
CA SER A 38 3.69 7.22 -7.05
C SER A 38 3.31 7.58 -5.62
N PHE A 39 2.72 6.64 -4.90
CA PHE A 39 2.43 6.73 -3.48
C PHE A 39 2.69 5.37 -2.80
N LEU A 40 2.85 5.37 -1.49
CA LEU A 40 2.96 4.14 -0.70
C LEU A 40 1.60 3.77 -0.14
N ILE A 41 1.25 2.49 -0.23
CA ILE A 41 0.17 1.90 0.55
C ILE A 41 0.80 1.13 1.70
N ALA A 42 0.45 1.50 2.92
CA ALA A 42 0.84 0.79 4.14
C ALA A 42 -0.40 0.14 4.77
N VAL A 43 -0.29 -1.14 5.09
CA VAL A 43 -1.37 -1.91 5.70
C VAL A 43 -0.99 -2.21 7.16
N THR A 44 -1.86 -1.81 8.08
CA THR A 44 -1.75 -2.15 9.51
C THR A 44 -2.86 -3.15 9.88
N PRO A 45 -2.93 -3.63 11.14
CA PRO A 45 -3.99 -4.52 11.57
C PRO A 45 -5.39 -3.95 11.37
N SER A 46 -5.60 -2.64 11.55
CA SER A 46 -6.92 -2.01 11.52
C SER A 46 -7.11 -1.00 10.39
N ARG A 47 -6.02 -0.45 9.83
CA ARG A 47 -6.06 0.64 8.86
C ARG A 47 -5.28 0.33 7.59
N VAL A 48 -5.59 1.07 6.54
CA VAL A 48 -4.82 1.15 5.30
C VAL A 48 -4.54 2.62 5.03
N HIS A 49 -3.26 2.97 4.96
CA HIS A 49 -2.80 4.34 4.76
C HIS A 49 -2.19 4.49 3.38
N ALA A 50 -2.46 5.62 2.74
CA ALA A 50 -1.78 6.05 1.52
C ALA A 50 -0.91 7.26 1.81
N PHE A 51 0.37 7.21 1.43
CA PHE A 51 1.30 8.32 1.64
C PHE A 51 1.97 8.77 0.35
N ALA A 52 2.12 10.08 0.17
CA ALA A 52 3.09 10.61 -0.77
C ALA A 52 4.50 10.25 -0.30
N TYR A 53 5.40 9.98 -1.25
CA TYR A 53 6.80 9.78 -0.93
C TYR A 53 7.71 10.41 -1.98
N ALA A 54 8.89 10.83 -1.52
CA ALA A 54 9.96 11.27 -2.37
C ALA A 54 11.15 10.33 -2.24
N SER A 55 11.64 9.83 -3.38
CA SER A 55 12.93 9.16 -3.47
C SER A 55 14.03 10.20 -3.26
N ARG A 56 14.93 9.96 -2.30
CA ARG A 56 16.12 10.79 -2.06
C ARG A 56 17.37 9.98 -2.42
N GLU A 57 18.50 10.65 -2.65
CA GLU A 57 19.78 9.97 -2.92
C GLU A 57 20.15 8.97 -1.81
N VAL A 58 19.74 9.27 -0.57
CA VAL A 58 19.89 8.37 0.58
C VAL A 58 18.51 8.03 1.14
N GLY A 59 17.84 7.06 0.49
CA GLY A 59 16.64 6.43 1.00
C GLY A 59 15.31 7.04 0.52
N LEU A 60 14.25 6.74 1.27
CA LEU A 60 12.89 7.15 0.94
C LEU A 60 12.36 8.05 2.05
N ARG A 61 11.79 9.20 1.69
CA ARG A 61 11.10 10.08 2.63
C ARG A 61 9.60 9.94 2.42
N VAL A 62 8.91 9.43 3.44
CA VAL A 62 7.44 9.54 3.51
C VAL A 62 7.09 11.00 3.78
N GLU A 63 6.15 11.54 3.01
CA GLU A 63 5.72 12.94 3.08
C GLU A 63 4.35 13.06 3.76
N SER A 64 3.35 13.57 3.04
CA SER A 64 1.99 13.74 3.55
C SER A 64 1.20 12.46 3.41
N GLU A 65 0.33 12.19 4.40
CA GLU A 65 -0.73 11.21 4.27
C GLU A 65 -1.78 11.74 3.29
N LEU A 66 -2.09 10.94 2.28
CA LEU A 66 -3.04 11.24 1.22
C LEU A 66 -4.42 10.71 1.57
N ALA A 67 -4.48 9.57 2.27
CA ALA A 67 -5.71 8.94 2.72
C ALA A 67 -5.45 7.95 3.87
N ASP A 68 -6.46 7.76 4.71
CA ASP A 68 -6.56 6.74 5.75
C ASP A 68 -7.92 6.04 5.61
N TRP A 69 -7.92 4.72 5.57
CA TRP A 69 -9.13 3.90 5.45
C TRP A 69 -9.22 2.86 6.56
N ASP A 70 -10.43 2.68 7.10
CA ASP A 70 -10.74 1.57 7.98
C ASP A 70 -10.78 0.26 7.20
N ARG A 71 -9.86 -0.66 7.53
CA ARG A 71 -9.73 -1.95 6.85
C ARG A 71 -10.96 -2.84 7.02
N ALA A 72 -11.79 -2.64 8.05
CA ALA A 72 -13.02 -3.40 8.24
C ALA A 72 -14.11 -3.05 7.21
N THR A 73 -14.06 -1.83 6.66
CA THR A 73 -15.06 -1.33 5.70
C THR A 73 -14.52 -1.20 4.28
N LEU A 74 -13.21 -1.36 4.11
CA LEU A 74 -12.53 -1.21 2.83
C LEU A 74 -12.71 -2.47 1.98
N ARG A 75 -13.32 -2.30 0.80
CA ARG A 75 -13.30 -3.34 -0.23
C ARG A 75 -12.09 -3.14 -1.12
N ALA A 76 -11.40 -4.22 -1.45
CA ALA A 76 -10.25 -4.22 -2.33
C ALA A 76 -10.43 -5.27 -3.43
N ASP A 77 -10.41 -4.83 -4.68
CA ASP A 77 -10.45 -5.69 -5.85
C ASP A 77 -9.10 -5.67 -6.55
N VAL A 78 -8.65 -6.85 -6.97
CA VAL A 78 -7.31 -7.05 -7.55
C VAL A 78 -7.46 -7.68 -8.93
N GLU A 79 -6.86 -7.03 -9.93
CA GLU A 79 -6.88 -7.46 -11.32
C GLU A 79 -5.45 -7.47 -11.89
N ARG A 80 -5.08 -8.54 -12.61
CA ARG A 80 -3.82 -8.56 -13.37
C ARG A 80 -4.01 -7.79 -14.67
N VAL A 81 -3.10 -6.86 -14.95
CA VAL A 81 -3.09 -6.04 -16.16
C VAL A 81 -1.73 -6.16 -16.85
N PRO A 82 -1.59 -5.83 -18.15
CA PRO A 82 -0.30 -5.96 -18.84
C PRO A 82 0.85 -5.15 -18.19
N SER A 83 0.53 -4.07 -17.47
CA SER A 83 1.48 -3.22 -16.74
C SER A 83 1.87 -3.75 -15.34
N GLY A 84 1.25 -4.83 -14.88
CA GLY A 84 1.44 -5.42 -13.55
C GLY A 84 0.12 -5.76 -12.88
N THR A 85 -0.15 -5.16 -11.73
CA THR A 85 -1.35 -5.43 -10.96
C THR A 85 -2.13 -4.15 -10.72
N ARG A 86 -3.43 -4.16 -11.03
CA ARG A 86 -4.38 -3.12 -10.69
C ARG A 86 -5.08 -3.46 -9.37
N LEU A 87 -5.06 -2.50 -8.45
CA LEU A 87 -5.73 -2.54 -7.16
C LEU A 87 -6.79 -1.44 -7.14
N THR A 88 -8.03 -1.83 -6.90
CA THR A 88 -9.18 -0.93 -6.74
C THR A 88 -9.60 -0.96 -5.28
N LEU A 89 -9.47 0.18 -4.60
CA LEU A 89 -9.86 0.37 -3.21
C LEU A 89 -11.20 1.13 -3.18
N SER A 90 -12.23 0.52 -2.60
CA SER A 90 -13.56 1.12 -2.45
C SER A 90 -13.89 1.23 -0.96
N PRO A 91 -13.60 2.38 -0.32
CA PRO A 91 -14.01 2.64 1.05
C PRO A 91 -15.51 2.93 1.08
N GLY A 92 -16.23 2.43 2.09
CA GLY A 92 -17.70 2.48 2.12
C GLY A 92 -18.32 3.87 1.94
N ASP A 93 -17.69 4.91 2.50
CA ASP A 93 -18.19 6.30 2.49
C ASP A 93 -17.31 7.27 1.66
N ALA A 94 -16.41 6.76 0.82
CA ALA A 94 -15.46 7.60 0.09
C ALA A 94 -15.29 7.19 -1.39
N GLU A 95 -14.60 8.04 -2.14
CA GLU A 95 -14.31 7.80 -3.55
C GLU A 95 -13.45 6.54 -3.74
N THR A 96 -13.81 5.71 -4.71
CA THR A 96 -13.02 4.56 -5.13
C THR A 96 -11.68 5.01 -5.73
N VAL A 97 -10.59 4.44 -5.24
CA VAL A 97 -9.24 4.70 -5.72
C VAL A 97 -8.75 3.53 -6.54
N VAL A 98 -8.39 3.79 -7.81
CA VAL A 98 -7.76 2.80 -8.69
C VAL A 98 -6.28 3.09 -8.80
N CYS A 99 -5.45 2.08 -8.55
CA CYS A 99 -4.01 2.20 -8.60
C CYS A 99 -3.36 0.97 -9.24
N GLU A 100 -2.15 1.14 -9.76
CA GLU A 100 -1.37 0.08 -10.39
C GLU A 100 -0.04 -0.08 -9.67
N GLY A 101 0.28 -1.32 -9.30
CA GLY A 101 1.55 -1.74 -8.74
C GLY A 101 2.31 -2.59 -9.75
N ARG A 102 3.64 -2.55 -9.69
CA ARG A 102 4.45 -3.54 -10.42
C ARG A 102 4.33 -4.89 -9.73
N ASP A 103 4.35 -5.96 -10.51
CA ASP A 103 4.41 -7.31 -9.96
C ASP A 103 5.69 -7.48 -9.15
N GLY A 104 5.54 -8.07 -7.96
CA GLY A 104 6.65 -8.24 -7.02
C GLY A 104 6.15 -8.58 -5.63
N ALA A 105 7.03 -9.18 -4.83
CA ALA A 105 6.68 -9.74 -3.53
C ALA A 105 6.04 -8.71 -2.56
N LEU A 106 6.38 -7.43 -2.69
CA LEU A 106 5.77 -6.34 -1.92
C LEU A 106 4.30 -6.14 -2.23
N THR A 107 4.03 -5.98 -3.51
CA THR A 107 2.69 -5.78 -4.03
C THR A 107 1.86 -7.00 -3.64
N GLU A 108 2.34 -8.22 -3.89
CA GLU A 108 1.65 -9.46 -3.48
C GLU A 108 1.34 -9.51 -1.97
N SER A 109 2.24 -9.04 -1.11
CA SER A 109 2.02 -9.02 0.34
C SER A 109 0.89 -8.07 0.73
N VAL A 110 0.85 -6.87 0.14
CA VAL A 110 -0.26 -5.93 0.32
C VAL A 110 -1.57 -6.52 -0.21
N LEU A 111 -1.56 -7.09 -1.42
CA LEU A 111 -2.75 -7.68 -2.05
C LEU A 111 -3.29 -8.85 -1.22
N ALA A 112 -2.42 -9.73 -0.73
CA ALA A 112 -2.81 -10.86 0.10
C ALA A 112 -3.45 -10.43 1.42
N LEU A 113 -2.98 -9.33 2.01
CA LEU A 113 -3.60 -8.77 3.22
C LEU A 113 -4.96 -8.13 2.92
N LEU A 114 -5.10 -7.44 1.79
CA LEU A 114 -6.35 -6.77 1.42
C LEU A 114 -7.43 -7.75 0.91
N ALA A 115 -7.03 -8.88 0.31
CA ALA A 115 -7.93 -9.91 -0.20
C ALA A 115 -8.46 -10.86 0.89
N GLN A 116 -7.89 -10.85 2.10
CA GLN A 116 -8.38 -11.69 3.19
C GLN A 116 -9.76 -11.20 3.66
N PRO A 117 -10.81 -12.06 3.63
CA PRO A 117 -12.08 -11.72 4.24
C PRO A 117 -11.88 -11.56 5.75
N ARG A 118 -12.50 -10.53 6.32
CA ARG A 118 -12.40 -10.18 7.73
C ARG A 118 -13.74 -10.30 8.42
#